data_AF-A0A2S8J728-F1
#
_entry.id   AF-A0A2S8J728-F1
#
_cell.length_a   1.000
_cell.length_b   1.000
_cell.length_c   1.000
_cell.angle_alpha   90.00
_cell.angle_beta   90.00
_cell.angle_gamma   90.00
#
_symmetry.space_group_name_H-M   'P 1'
#
loop_
_entity.id
_entity.type
_entity.pdbx_description
1 polymer ?
#
loop_
_entity_poly.entity_id
_entity_poly.type
_entity_poly.pdbx_seq_one_letter_code
_entity_poly.pdbx_strand_id
1 'polypeptide(L)'
;MKSGTGIADTRTVRDYIHTVARTVHADSIDWWDSDGIEAVLVLPLRLHYLPGRNAVLAWNRTFGWSLGVEGLGRRSVIVIDGLGIGRMPSPAVCADRAVELIDAYCRSAPASAGAPTTGPGTTAADRCPRIGRDTAGSGRRDRVVRRP
;
A
#
# COMPACT_ATOMS: atom_id res chain seq x y z
N MET A 1 16.01 -34.17 -16.34
CA MET A 1 16.61 -32.99 -15.66
C MET A 1 16.44 -31.76 -16.53
N LYS A 2 15.59 -30.80 -16.10
CA LYS A 2 15.77 -29.34 -16.13
C LYS A 2 14.40 -28.69 -15.90
N SER A 3 14.08 -28.44 -14.64
CA SER A 3 12.95 -27.62 -14.22
C SER A 3 13.33 -26.16 -14.45
N GLY A 4 13.09 -25.66 -15.66
CA GLY A 4 13.34 -24.28 -16.06
C GLY A 4 12.08 -23.44 -16.00
N THR A 5 11.42 -23.33 -14.84
CA THR A 5 10.36 -22.33 -14.65
C THR A 5 11.03 -21.07 -14.14
N GLY A 6 11.47 -20.25 -15.09
CA GLY A 6 12.22 -19.02 -14.84
C GLY A 6 11.54 -18.15 -13.80
N ILE A 7 12.20 -18.00 -12.65
CA ILE A 7 12.06 -16.84 -11.79
C ILE A 7 12.17 -15.64 -12.73
N ALA A 8 11.10 -14.88 -12.92
CA ALA A 8 11.19 -13.60 -13.63
C ALA A 8 12.40 -12.85 -13.04
N ASP A 9 13.36 -12.49 -13.89
CA ASP A 9 14.58 -11.82 -13.45
C ASP A 9 14.19 -10.66 -12.51
N THR A 10 14.90 -10.52 -11.40
CA THR A 10 14.70 -9.43 -10.43
C THR A 10 14.63 -8.07 -11.12
N ARG A 11 15.37 -7.90 -12.23
CA ARG A 11 15.29 -6.72 -13.09
C ARG A 11 13.91 -6.55 -13.74
N THR A 12 13.36 -7.62 -14.33
CA THR A 12 12.01 -7.63 -14.93
C THR A 12 10.93 -7.32 -13.91
N VAL A 13 11.04 -7.84 -12.68
CA VAL A 13 10.10 -7.55 -11.60
C VAL A 13 10.17 -6.08 -11.16
N ARG A 14 11.37 -5.53 -11.01
CA ARG A 14 11.56 -4.11 -10.69
C ARG A 14 10.96 -3.20 -11.76
N ASP A 15 11.25 -3.46 -13.03
CA ASP A 15 10.74 -2.67 -14.16
C ASP A 15 9.20 -2.75 -14.25
N TYR A 16 8.65 -3.93 -13.99
CA TYR A 16 7.21 -4.13 -13.88
C TYR A 16 6.59 -3.27 -12.78
N ILE A 17 7.11 -3.35 -11.55
CA ILE A 17 6.60 -2.59 -10.39
C ILE A 17 6.73 -1.08 -10.63
N HIS A 18 7.84 -0.60 -11.20
CA HIS A 18 7.99 0.81 -11.59
C HIS A 18 6.96 1.24 -12.64
N THR A 19 6.56 0.33 -13.54
CA THR A 19 5.52 0.63 -14.54
C THR A 19 4.15 0.69 -13.91
N VAL A 20 3.79 -0.29 -13.06
CA VAL A 20 2.55 -0.25 -12.28
C VAL A 20 2.47 1.02 -11.44
N ALA A 21 3.54 1.38 -10.72
CA ALA A 21 3.62 2.59 -9.89
C ALA A 21 3.28 3.86 -10.68
N ARG A 22 3.77 3.96 -11.93
CA ARG A 22 3.45 5.09 -12.81
C ARG A 22 1.99 5.04 -13.28
N THR A 23 1.49 3.86 -13.66
CA THR A 23 0.12 3.69 -14.16
C THR A 23 -0.92 3.96 -13.07
N VAL A 24 -0.65 3.61 -11.81
CA VAL A 24 -1.55 3.89 -10.67
C VAL A 24 -1.31 5.28 -10.03
N HIS A 25 -0.40 6.07 -10.60
CA HIS A 25 0.00 7.38 -10.08
C HIS A 25 0.44 7.38 -8.61
N ALA A 26 1.16 6.32 -8.19
CA ALA A 26 1.73 6.25 -6.85
C ALA A 26 2.68 7.43 -6.60
N ASP A 27 2.77 7.89 -5.35
CA ASP A 27 3.72 8.92 -4.93
C ASP A 27 5.12 8.35 -4.69
N SER A 28 5.18 7.12 -4.18
CA SER A 28 6.45 6.44 -3.89
C SER A 28 6.33 4.93 -3.94
N ILE A 29 7.48 4.28 -4.05
CA ILE A 29 7.68 2.82 -3.96
C ILE A 29 8.58 2.56 -2.77
N ASP A 30 8.10 1.77 -1.82
CA ASP A 30 8.88 1.27 -0.69
C ASP A 30 9.28 -0.19 -0.94
N TRP A 31 10.57 -0.43 -1.14
CA TRP A 31 11.12 -1.77 -1.33
C TRP A 31 11.42 -2.43 0.01
N TRP A 32 10.88 -3.62 0.22
CA TRP A 32 11.01 -4.36 1.46
C TRP A 32 11.82 -5.63 1.22
N ASP A 33 12.74 -5.90 2.13
CA ASP A 33 13.52 -7.13 2.16
C ASP A 33 12.82 -8.11 3.11
N SER A 34 11.68 -8.66 2.66
CA SER A 34 10.87 -9.60 3.46
C SER A 34 10.21 -10.64 2.56
N ASP A 35 10.01 -11.85 3.10
CA ASP A 35 9.39 -12.97 2.36
C ASP A 35 7.88 -12.78 2.11
N GLY A 36 7.25 -11.77 2.74
CA GLY A 36 5.80 -11.57 2.69
C GLY A 36 5.36 -10.47 1.73
N ILE A 37 5.98 -9.29 1.80
CA ILE A 37 5.72 -8.14 0.94
C ILE A 37 7.08 -7.64 0.45
N GLU A 38 7.22 -7.53 -0.87
CA GLU A 38 8.48 -7.15 -1.52
C GLU A 38 8.46 -5.68 -1.95
N ALA A 39 7.29 -5.14 -2.29
CA ALA A 39 7.13 -3.74 -2.67
C ALA A 39 5.79 -3.18 -2.19
N VAL A 40 5.80 -1.91 -1.80
CA VAL A 40 4.60 -1.15 -1.42
C VAL A 40 4.55 0.14 -2.22
N LEU A 41 3.48 0.33 -2.98
CA LEU A 41 3.19 1.56 -3.70
C LEU A 41 2.31 2.44 -2.82
N VAL A 42 2.78 3.62 -2.47
CA VAL A 42 1.99 4.58 -1.70
C VAL A 42 1.19 5.45 -2.63
N LEU A 43 -0.13 5.45 -2.49
CA LEU A 43 -1.04 6.19 -3.35
C LEU A 43 -1.29 7.60 -2.81
N PRO A 44 -1.59 8.58 -3.67
CA PRO A 44 -1.89 9.97 -3.29
C PRO A 44 -3.31 10.14 -2.70
N LEU A 45 -3.81 9.17 -1.94
CA LEU A 45 -5.14 9.19 -1.36
C LEU A 45 -5.16 8.51 0.01
N ARG A 46 -6.14 8.88 0.84
CA ARG A 46 -6.32 8.34 2.19
C ARG A 46 -7.70 7.71 2.30
N LEU A 47 -7.75 6.51 2.87
CA LEU A 47 -9.00 5.82 3.13
C LEU A 47 -9.58 6.26 4.48
N HIS A 48 -10.90 6.43 4.54
CA HIS A 48 -11.59 7.08 5.66
C HIS A 48 -11.42 6.40 7.02
N TYR A 49 -11.36 5.07 7.07
CA TYR A 49 -11.39 4.33 8.33
C TYR A 49 -10.07 4.30 9.10
N LEU A 50 -8.96 4.72 8.48
CA LEU A 50 -7.67 4.84 9.15
C LEU A 50 -7.12 6.24 8.90
N PRO A 51 -7.71 7.26 9.56
CA PRO A 51 -7.41 8.66 9.31
C PRO A 51 -5.92 8.94 9.46
N GLY A 52 -5.37 9.68 8.49
CA GLY A 52 -3.96 10.07 8.45
C GLY A 52 -3.00 9.06 7.80
N ARG A 53 -3.51 7.97 7.21
CA ARG A 53 -2.70 6.95 6.51
C ARG A 53 -3.03 6.92 5.03
N ASN A 54 -2.00 6.77 4.19
CA ASN A 54 -2.21 6.65 2.76
C ASN A 54 -2.69 5.24 2.41
N ALA A 55 -3.54 5.15 1.39
CA ALA A 55 -3.80 3.89 0.72
C ALA A 55 -2.51 3.38 0.07
N VAL A 56 -2.36 2.06 0.02
CA VAL A 56 -1.21 1.43 -0.60
C VAL A 56 -1.62 0.24 -1.46
N LEU A 57 -0.81 -0.05 -2.48
CA LEU A 57 -0.81 -1.34 -3.15
C LEU A 57 0.44 -2.11 -2.71
N ALA A 58 0.25 -3.20 -1.99
CA ALA A 58 1.33 -4.11 -1.60
C ALA A 58 1.46 -5.23 -2.64
N TRP A 59 2.69 -5.57 -3.00
CA TRP A 59 3.00 -6.64 -3.94
C TRP A 59 3.89 -7.71 -3.30
N ASN A 60 3.58 -8.97 -3.62
CA ASN A 60 4.46 -10.09 -3.37
C ASN A 60 4.45 -11.06 -4.55
N ARG A 61 5.50 -11.87 -4.65
CA ARG A 61 5.67 -12.82 -5.75
C ARG A 61 4.77 -14.06 -5.65
N THR A 62 4.10 -14.28 -4.52
CA THR A 62 3.23 -15.45 -4.32
C THR A 62 1.83 -15.21 -4.89
N PHE A 63 1.22 -14.08 -4.57
CA PHE A 63 -0.18 -13.76 -4.90
C PHE A 63 -0.34 -12.51 -5.77
N GLY A 64 0.66 -11.62 -5.82
CA GLY A 64 0.59 -10.37 -6.57
C GLY A 64 0.14 -9.19 -5.72
N TRP A 65 -0.79 -8.40 -6.24
CA TRP A 65 -1.20 -7.12 -5.67
C TRP A 65 -2.34 -7.24 -4.66
N SER A 66 -2.24 -6.47 -3.58
CA SER A 66 -3.29 -6.29 -2.58
C SER A 66 -3.45 -4.81 -2.23
N LEU A 67 -4.70 -4.37 -2.05
CA LEU A 67 -5.05 -3.06 -1.52
C LEU A 67 -4.91 -3.07 0.00
N GLY A 68 -4.36 -2.01 0.55
CA GLY A 68 -4.25 -1.82 1.99
C GLY A 68 -4.06 -0.36 2.37
N VAL A 69 -3.61 -0.14 3.60
CA VAL A 69 -3.15 1.17 4.08
C VAL A 69 -1.82 1.07 4.80
N GLU A 70 -1.10 2.18 4.88
CA GLU A 70 0.08 2.29 5.74
C GLU A 70 -0.28 1.97 7.21
N GLY A 71 0.42 1.00 7.80
CA GLY A 71 0.27 0.61 9.20
C GLY A 71 0.96 1.57 10.17
N LEU A 72 0.80 1.29 11.48
CA LEU A 72 1.37 2.13 12.56
C LEU A 72 2.87 1.88 12.77
N GLY A 73 3.34 0.65 12.52
CA GLY A 73 4.74 0.28 12.64
C GLY A 73 5.57 0.68 11.41
N ARG A 74 6.90 0.70 11.57
CA ARG A 74 7.81 0.83 10.41
C ARG A 74 7.58 -0.35 9.47
N ARG A 75 7.42 -0.07 8.17
CA ARG A 75 7.16 -1.09 7.14
C ARG A 75 6.03 -2.03 7.55
N SER A 76 4.90 -1.44 7.90
CA SER A 76 3.67 -2.17 8.19
C SER A 76 2.63 -1.75 7.18
N VAL A 77 1.88 -2.72 6.66
CA VAL A 77 0.70 -2.51 5.82
C VAL A 77 -0.42 -3.34 6.42
N ILE A 78 -1.60 -2.75 6.52
CA ILE A 78 -2.83 -3.47 6.85
C ILE A 78 -3.50 -3.78 5.51
N VAL A 79 -3.50 -5.05 5.13
CA VAL A 79 -4.16 -5.51 3.89
C VAL A 79 -5.67 -5.49 4.10
N ILE A 80 -6.38 -4.89 3.15
CA ILE A 80 -7.85 -4.82 3.13
C ILE A 80 -8.39 -5.91 2.20
N ASP A 81 -7.88 -5.98 0.97
CA ASP A 81 -8.34 -6.96 -0.02
C ASP A 81 -7.26 -7.27 -1.07
N GLY A 82 -7.29 -8.46 -1.64
CA GLY A 82 -6.45 -8.85 -2.77
C GLY A 82 -7.06 -8.40 -4.09
N LEU A 83 -6.24 -7.98 -5.07
CA LEU A 83 -6.79 -7.60 -6.38
C LEU A 83 -7.33 -8.82 -7.14
N GLY A 84 -6.83 -10.02 -6.86
CA GLY A 84 -7.33 -11.29 -7.44
C GLY A 84 -7.00 -11.51 -8.91
N ILE A 85 -6.10 -10.70 -9.49
CA ILE A 85 -5.74 -10.68 -10.91
C ILE A 85 -4.40 -11.36 -11.22
N GLY A 86 -3.87 -12.13 -10.27
CA GLY A 86 -2.59 -12.82 -10.37
C GLY A 86 -1.37 -11.95 -10.07
N ARG A 87 -0.19 -12.54 -10.30
CA ARG A 87 1.10 -12.02 -9.83
C ARG A 87 1.62 -10.82 -10.62
N MET A 88 1.57 -10.92 -11.95
CA MET A 88 2.07 -9.90 -12.87
C MET A 88 1.07 -9.65 -14.01
N PRO A 89 -0.17 -9.22 -13.69
CA PRO A 89 -1.11 -8.73 -14.71
C PRO A 89 -0.54 -7.50 -15.44
N SER A 90 -1.15 -7.09 -16.56
CA SER A 90 -0.72 -5.87 -17.22
C SER A 90 -0.87 -4.65 -16.28
N PRO A 91 0.00 -3.63 -16.38
CA PRO A 91 -0.07 -2.45 -15.50
C PRO A 91 -1.41 -1.69 -15.57
N ALA A 92 -2.04 -1.65 -16.75
CA ALA A 92 -3.37 -1.05 -16.92
C ALA A 92 -4.42 -1.82 -16.10
N VAL A 93 -4.43 -3.15 -16.18
CA VAL A 93 -5.36 -3.99 -15.41
C VAL A 93 -5.13 -3.85 -13.89
N CYS A 94 -3.88 -3.62 -13.44
CA CYS A 94 -3.62 -3.30 -12.03
C CYS A 94 -4.32 -2.01 -11.62
N ALA A 95 -4.20 -0.96 -12.45
CA ALA A 95 -4.75 0.35 -12.16
C ALA A 95 -6.28 0.33 -12.17
N ASP A 96 -6.88 -0.24 -13.21
CA ASP A 96 -8.34 -0.35 -13.31
C ASP A 96 -8.91 -1.11 -12.10
N ARG A 97 -8.29 -2.25 -11.74
CA ARG A 97 -8.76 -3.04 -10.59
C ARG A 97 -8.54 -2.33 -9.25
N ALA A 98 -7.44 -1.59 -9.09
CA ALA A 98 -7.20 -0.80 -7.89
C ALA A 98 -8.25 0.30 -7.74
N VAL A 99 -8.59 1.01 -8.81
CA VAL A 99 -9.64 2.04 -8.82
C VAL A 99 -10.99 1.43 -8.46
N GLU A 100 -11.36 0.31 -9.09
CA GLU A 100 -12.62 -0.39 -8.78
C GLU A 100 -12.74 -0.76 -7.29
N LEU A 101 -11.66 -1.29 -6.69
CA LEU A 101 -11.65 -1.66 -5.27
C LEU A 101 -11.71 -0.45 -4.35
N ILE A 102 -10.97 0.62 -4.67
CA ILE A 102 -10.99 1.87 -3.90
C ILE A 102 -12.38 2.51 -3.96
N ASP A 103 -13.01 2.56 -5.14
CA ASP A 103 -14.36 3.11 -5.31
C ASP A 103 -15.40 2.26 -4.60
N ALA A 104 -15.30 0.93 -4.67
CA ALA A 104 -16.16 0.03 -3.91
C ALA A 104 -16.01 0.27 -2.40
N TYR A 105 -14.78 0.40 -1.92
CA TYR A 105 -14.50 0.69 -0.51
C TYR A 105 -15.10 2.03 -0.08
N CYS A 106 -14.86 3.10 -0.83
CA CYS A 106 -15.39 4.44 -0.57
C CYS A 106 -16.92 4.47 -0.56
N ARG A 107 -17.59 3.71 -1.44
CA ARG A 107 -19.05 3.58 -1.44
C ARG A 107 -19.59 2.77 -0.25
N SER A 108 -18.84 1.76 0.19
CA SER A 108 -19.22 0.91 1.33
C SER A 108 -18.96 1.56 2.69
N ALA A 109 -18.18 2.64 2.72
CA ALA A 109 -17.90 3.37 3.94
C ALA A 109 -19.20 4.02 4.49
N PRO A 110 -19.62 3.76 5.74
CA PRO A 110 -20.73 4.46 6.33
C PRO A 110 -20.36 5.94 6.34
N ALA A 111 -21.30 6.78 5.94
CA ALA A 111 -21.16 8.23 6.03
C ALA A 111 -20.66 8.55 7.45
N SER A 112 -19.47 9.15 7.54
CA SER A 112 -18.87 9.54 8.81
C SER A 112 -19.93 10.38 9.53
N ALA A 113 -20.49 9.86 10.62
CA ALA A 113 -21.53 10.55 11.36
C ALA A 113 -20.99 11.92 11.73
N GLY A 114 -21.52 12.96 11.06
CA GLY A 114 -21.16 14.34 11.34
C GLY A 114 -21.39 14.57 12.83
N ALA A 115 -20.33 14.91 13.55
CA ALA A 115 -20.40 15.24 14.95
C ALA A 115 -21.44 16.36 15.15
N PRO A 116 -22.39 16.21 16.09
CA PRO A 116 -23.19 17.35 16.52
C PRO A 116 -22.29 18.39 17.20
N THR A 117 -22.42 19.62 16.70
CA THR A 117 -22.12 20.91 17.31
C THR A 117 -21.71 20.95 18.79
N THR A 118 -20.58 21.61 19.02
CA THR A 118 -20.26 22.58 20.09
C THR A 118 -20.58 22.18 21.54
N GLY A 119 -19.54 21.81 22.28
CA GLY A 119 -19.48 21.93 23.73
C GLY A 119 -18.02 22.07 24.20
N PRO A 120 -17.66 23.07 25.04
CA PRO A 120 -16.32 23.16 25.59
C PRO A 120 -16.23 22.29 26.85
N GLY A 121 -15.23 21.40 26.93
CA GLY A 121 -15.07 20.56 28.11
C GLY A 121 -13.89 19.59 28.07
N THR A 122 -12.73 20.11 28.47
CA THR A 122 -11.73 19.46 29.35
C THR A 122 -10.95 18.22 28.88
N THR A 123 -9.64 18.46 28.77
CA THR A 123 -8.45 17.60 28.85
C THR A 123 -8.59 16.19 29.42
N ALA A 124 -8.03 15.22 28.69
CA ALA A 124 -7.30 14.10 29.29
C ALA A 124 -6.23 13.63 28.30
N ALA A 125 -4.97 13.97 28.61
CA ALA A 125 -3.81 13.33 28.02
C ALA A 125 -3.78 11.88 28.49
N ASP A 126 -3.74 10.92 27.57
CA ASP A 126 -3.20 9.61 27.91
C ASP A 126 -2.17 9.16 26.87
N ARG A 127 -1.03 8.78 27.44
CA ARG A 127 0.30 8.78 26.86
C ARG A 127 0.65 7.32 26.66
N CYS A 128 0.40 6.77 25.47
CA CYS A 128 0.88 5.42 25.16
C CYS A 128 2.43 5.41 25.18
N PRO A 129 3.07 4.55 26.00
CA PRO A 129 4.52 4.51 26.10
C PRO A 129 5.13 3.89 24.83
N ARG A 130 6.12 4.59 24.28
CA ARG A 130 6.97 4.12 23.19
C ARG A 130 7.79 2.93 23.68
N ILE A 131 7.54 1.75 23.12
CA ILE A 131 8.40 0.59 23.28
C ILE A 131 9.24 0.42 22.01
N GLY A 132 10.55 0.27 22.21
CA GLY A 132 11.36 -0.64 21.41
C GLY A 132 12.17 -0.01 20.28
N ARG A 133 13.45 0.20 20.56
CA ARG A 133 14.50 0.69 19.69
C ARG A 133 14.94 -0.39 18.70
N ASP A 134 14.88 -0.02 17.42
CA ASP A 134 15.68 -0.41 16.25
C ASP A 134 16.32 -1.81 16.15
N THR A 135 15.86 -2.58 15.16
CA THR A 135 16.76 -3.21 14.18
C THR A 135 16.45 -2.61 12.80
N ALA A 136 17.40 -1.85 12.28
CA ALA A 136 17.28 -1.16 11.01
C ALA A 136 17.32 -2.19 9.85
N GLY A 137 16.15 -2.57 9.35
CA GLY A 137 16.06 -3.09 8.00
C GLY A 137 16.38 -1.96 7.04
N SER A 138 17.53 -1.98 6.36
CA SER A 138 17.81 -1.06 5.25
C SER A 138 16.77 -1.31 4.17
N GLY A 139 16.12 -0.27 3.68
CA GLY A 139 15.16 -0.43 2.60
C GLY A 139 14.90 0.92 1.99
N ARG A 140 14.76 0.87 0.69
CA ARG A 140 14.92 2.00 -0.21
C ARG A 140 13.53 2.49 -0.58
N ARG A 141 13.27 3.78 -0.34
CA ARG A 141 12.08 4.47 -0.85
C ARG A 141 12.45 5.22 -2.12
N ASP A 142 11.81 4.87 -3.22
CA ASP A 142 11.97 5.57 -4.50
C ASP A 142 10.75 6.46 -4.74
N ARG A 143 10.97 7.75 -5.01
CA ARG A 143 9.88 8.64 -5.42
C ARG A 143 9.49 8.36 -6.87
N VAL A 144 8.20 8.30 -7.15
CA VAL A 144 7.72 8.14 -8.53
C VAL A 144 7.66 9.53 -9.17
N VAL A 145 8.45 9.74 -10.22
CA VAL A 145 8.42 10.98 -10.99
C VAL A 145 7.28 10.91 -11.99
N ARG A 146 6.31 11.83 -11.87
CA ARG A 146 5.29 12.04 -12.90
C ARG A 146 5.99 12.66 -14.12
N ARG A 147 5.93 12.00 -15.29
CA ARG A 147 6.37 12.66 -16.53
C ARG A 147 5.39 13.79 -16.85
N PRO A 148 5.88 14.96 -17.32
CA PRO A 148 5.04 16.08 -17.73
C PRO A 148 4.14 15.72 -18.91
#